data_AF-A0A973J7Q6-F1
#
_entry.id   AF-A0A973J7Q6-F1
#
_cell.length_a   1.000
_cell.length_b   1.000
_cell.length_c   1.000
_cell.angle_alpha   90.00
_cell.angle_beta   90.00
_cell.angle_gamma   90.00
#
_symmetry.space_group_name_H-M   'P 1'
#
loop_
_entity.id
_entity.type
_entity.pdbx_description
1 polymer ?
#
loop_
_entity_poly.entity_id
_entity_poly.type
_entity_poly.pdbx_seq_one_letter_code
_entity_poly.pdbx_strand_id
1 'polypeptide(L)'
;MGALLSFRTKIVLLMLVTTLLVMIVGGLGIDRMTQRTLLDQNERYAQQVAASTAAEIGDRFSQVAAFPQTLSALAETAGTLPDRRLAWYNVTIPALFKAAPPEILSLTTFFVPDFIAGRQYAKVWYVRDHTGQVVPVTINIPGEIGYDKSQPLYDYFKQEWYTAPLKAQGLVWSEPYYDAGGANVNMVTASIPAFSHGTLAGVATADVEIDTINTFINTIKPTEHSYALLISRAGTFIANPRQPELVLSSTISTTAERLQSSDLADLGSRMLSATSGFRHLRDPFSNLDSIAAYHPIGQTGWSMVIIIPEADLLRPLNQLRLALLEIGFLAMSALALLGWLGTSRLLRPFTVLYEGVQRFSNDHSALQLGIKHDNELGHLAAAFEQMSARIASSYTHLEHEVSARTADLRQSLAERDRQASELAEALAEVRQKEQEVLDLSVPIVPLLDDTLVVPIIGVLSTERAISFLQTLLAAVEARQARVVIMDITGLALIDERIADLLLQAASAVRLLGAELIMVG
;
A
#
# COMPACT_ATOMS: atom_id res chain seq x y z
N MET A 1 -17.29 8.19 16.77
CA MET A 1 -18.21 8.02 15.62
C MET A 1 -17.41 7.50 14.43
N GLY A 2 -17.32 6.18 14.26
CA GLY A 2 -16.69 5.58 13.09
C GLY A 2 -17.72 5.50 11.97
N ALA A 3 -17.53 6.24 10.88
CA ALA A 3 -18.35 6.09 9.69
C ALA A 3 -18.19 4.65 9.19
N LEU A 4 -19.25 3.83 9.30
CA LEU A 4 -19.24 2.47 8.79
C LEU A 4 -19.05 2.54 7.27
N LEU A 5 -17.86 2.13 6.82
CA LEU A 5 -17.52 2.00 5.40
C LEU A 5 -18.65 1.25 4.67
N SER A 6 -19.06 1.77 3.52
CA SER A 6 -20.08 1.12 2.70
C SER A 6 -19.65 -0.33 2.40
N PHE A 7 -20.61 -1.25 2.26
CA PHE A 7 -20.32 -2.65 1.92
C PHE A 7 -19.45 -2.76 0.65
N ARG A 8 -19.63 -1.83 -0.29
CA ARG A 8 -18.80 -1.69 -1.51
C ARG A 8 -17.33 -1.43 -1.17
N THR A 9 -17.09 -0.45 -0.30
CA THR A 9 -15.74 -0.06 0.10
C THR A 9 -15.05 -1.18 0.86
N LYS A 10 -15.78 -1.98 1.65
CA LYS A 10 -15.22 -3.14 2.39
C LYS A 10 -14.71 -4.24 1.44
N ILE A 11 -15.47 -4.59 0.39
CA ILE A 11 -15.05 -5.60 -0.59
C ILE A 11 -13.81 -5.14 -1.36
N VAL A 12 -13.83 -3.91 -1.88
CA VAL A 12 -12.69 -3.37 -2.63
C VAL A 12 -11.45 -3.26 -1.72
N LEU A 13 -11.61 -2.83 -0.47
CA LEU A 13 -10.52 -2.77 0.50
C LEU A 13 -9.94 -4.16 0.78
N LEU A 14 -10.79 -5.19 0.97
CA LEU A 14 -10.33 -6.56 1.21
C LEU A 14 -9.53 -7.11 0.03
N MET A 15 -9.99 -6.88 -1.20
CA MET A 15 -9.26 -7.26 -2.42
C MET A 15 -7.91 -6.54 -2.49
N LEU A 16 -7.88 -5.22 -2.24
CA LEU A 16 -6.63 -4.45 -2.28
C LEU A 16 -5.64 -4.88 -1.20
N VAL A 17 -6.10 -5.12 0.03
CA VAL A 17 -5.23 -5.56 1.14
C VAL A 17 -4.63 -6.94 0.86
N THR A 18 -5.44 -7.88 0.34
CA THR A 18 -4.94 -9.22 0.01
C THR A 18 -3.95 -9.20 -1.15
N THR A 19 -4.22 -8.43 -2.20
CA THR A 19 -3.26 -8.25 -3.31
C THR A 19 -1.99 -7.54 -2.86
N LEU A 20 -2.10 -6.49 -2.05
CA LEU A 20 -0.93 -5.78 -1.50
C LEU A 20 -0.07 -6.73 -0.65
N LEU A 21 -0.68 -7.58 0.17
CA LEU A 21 0.04 -8.58 0.97
C LEU A 21 0.82 -9.56 0.07
N VAL A 22 0.20 -10.08 -0.99
CA VAL A 22 0.86 -10.98 -1.95
C VAL A 22 2.01 -10.27 -2.65
N MET A 23 1.83 -9.01 -3.07
CA MET A 23 2.89 -8.20 -3.68
C MET A 23 4.06 -7.96 -2.73
N ILE A 24 3.79 -7.64 -1.45
CA ILE A 24 4.85 -7.43 -0.45
C ILE A 24 5.63 -8.73 -0.21
N VAL A 25 4.93 -9.86 -0.01
CA VAL A 25 5.58 -11.15 0.24
C VAL A 25 6.37 -11.61 -0.98
N GLY A 26 5.79 -11.50 -2.18
CA GLY A 26 6.45 -11.83 -3.44
C GLY A 26 7.65 -10.92 -3.71
N GLY A 27 7.51 -9.61 -3.48
CA GLY A 27 8.57 -8.62 -3.61
C GLY A 27 9.74 -8.90 -2.66
N LEU A 28 9.48 -9.17 -1.38
CA LEU A 28 10.50 -9.55 -0.39
C LEU A 28 11.19 -10.88 -0.75
N GLY A 29 10.45 -11.83 -1.30
CA GLY A 29 10.98 -13.12 -1.76
C GLY A 29 11.95 -12.94 -2.94
N ILE A 30 11.51 -12.21 -3.97
CA ILE A 30 12.34 -11.85 -5.13
C ILE A 30 13.56 -11.07 -4.68
N ASP A 31 13.40 -10.08 -3.80
CA ASP A 31 14.49 -9.24 -3.31
C ASP A 31 15.60 -10.05 -2.63
N ARG A 32 15.23 -10.95 -1.71
CA ARG A 32 16.18 -11.85 -1.03
C ARG A 32 16.87 -12.81 -2.00
N MET A 33 16.11 -13.39 -2.95
CA MET A 33 16.67 -14.31 -3.94
C MET A 33 17.65 -13.58 -4.87
N THR A 34 17.28 -12.37 -5.28
CA THR A 34 18.05 -11.48 -6.14
C THR A 34 19.36 -11.09 -5.44
N GLN A 35 19.31 -10.60 -4.21
CA GLN A 35 20.52 -10.24 -3.44
C GLN A 35 21.52 -11.40 -3.31
N ARG A 36 21.06 -12.62 -2.99
CA ARG A 36 21.96 -13.78 -2.86
C ARG A 36 22.61 -14.16 -4.18
N THR A 37 21.81 -14.21 -5.26
CA THR A 37 22.31 -14.61 -6.57
C THR A 37 23.27 -13.56 -7.14
N LEU A 38 22.99 -12.28 -6.89
CA LEU A 38 23.81 -11.18 -7.40
C LEU A 38 25.14 -11.03 -6.69
N LEU A 39 25.25 -11.31 -5.39
CA LEU A 39 26.54 -11.26 -4.71
C LEU A 39 27.53 -12.23 -5.38
N ASP A 40 27.16 -13.49 -5.52
CA ASP A 40 27.98 -14.51 -6.19
C ASP A 40 28.27 -14.14 -7.66
N GLN A 41 27.29 -13.58 -8.39
CA GLN A 41 27.47 -13.16 -9.78
C GLN A 41 28.39 -11.95 -9.90
N ASN A 42 28.27 -10.97 -9.00
CA ASN A 42 29.09 -9.76 -8.97
C ASN A 42 30.55 -10.08 -8.67
N GLU A 43 30.80 -11.00 -7.74
CA GLU A 43 32.16 -11.46 -7.43
C GLU A 43 32.79 -12.14 -8.65
N ARG A 44 32.06 -13.06 -9.30
CA ARG A 44 32.54 -13.74 -10.52
C ARG A 44 32.76 -12.75 -11.67
N TYR A 45 31.84 -11.81 -11.84
CA TYR A 45 31.96 -10.74 -12.83
C TYR A 45 33.22 -9.91 -12.57
N ALA A 46 33.41 -9.42 -11.34
CA ALA A 46 34.57 -8.63 -10.97
C ALA A 46 35.89 -9.40 -11.18
N GLN A 47 35.94 -10.68 -10.78
CA GLN A 47 37.10 -11.54 -11.03
C GLN A 47 37.36 -11.75 -12.52
N GLN A 48 36.33 -12.03 -13.32
CA GLN A 48 36.47 -12.26 -14.75
C GLN A 48 36.95 -10.99 -15.47
N VAL A 49 36.40 -9.83 -15.11
CA VAL A 49 36.83 -8.54 -15.65
C VAL A 49 38.29 -8.30 -15.27
N ALA A 50 38.67 -8.42 -13.99
CA ALA A 50 40.05 -8.25 -13.55
C ALA A 50 41.02 -9.21 -14.24
N ALA A 51 40.67 -10.49 -14.41
CA ALA A 51 41.49 -11.47 -15.12
C ALA A 51 41.66 -11.11 -16.61
N SER A 52 40.57 -10.73 -17.29
CA SER A 52 40.61 -10.34 -18.70
C SER A 52 41.43 -9.07 -18.93
N THR A 53 41.29 -8.09 -18.04
CA THR A 53 42.06 -6.84 -18.07
C THR A 53 43.53 -7.10 -17.76
N ALA A 54 43.85 -7.94 -16.76
CA ALA A 54 45.22 -8.30 -16.44
C ALA A 54 45.90 -9.05 -17.59
N ALA A 55 45.16 -9.91 -18.31
CA ALA A 55 45.63 -10.57 -19.51
C ALA A 55 45.93 -9.55 -20.63
N GLU A 56 45.02 -8.60 -20.90
CA GLU A 56 45.25 -7.55 -21.89
C GLU A 56 46.48 -6.69 -21.56
N ILE A 57 46.61 -6.25 -20.30
CA ILE A 57 47.78 -5.49 -19.85
C ILE A 57 49.05 -6.35 -19.99
N GLY A 58 48.99 -7.62 -19.58
CA GLY A 58 50.09 -8.57 -19.66
C GLY A 58 50.55 -8.83 -21.09
N ASP A 59 49.63 -8.93 -22.04
CA ASP A 59 49.92 -9.10 -23.46
C ASP A 59 50.63 -7.87 -24.04
N ARG A 60 50.20 -6.66 -23.67
CA ARG A 60 50.88 -5.42 -24.07
C ARG A 60 52.31 -5.35 -23.55
N PHE A 61 52.52 -5.64 -22.26
CA PHE A 61 53.87 -5.68 -21.70
C PHE A 61 54.72 -6.81 -22.30
N SER A 62 54.12 -7.95 -22.64
CA SER A 62 54.83 -9.02 -23.34
C SER A 62 55.26 -8.60 -24.75
N GLN A 63 54.42 -7.84 -25.46
CA GLN A 63 54.79 -7.25 -26.75
C GLN A 63 55.95 -6.25 -26.62
N VAL A 64 55.95 -5.41 -25.57
CA VAL A 64 57.08 -4.51 -25.28
C VAL A 64 58.36 -5.32 -25.00
N ALA A 65 58.28 -6.36 -24.17
CA ALA A 65 59.41 -7.19 -23.79
C ALA A 65 59.99 -8.02 -24.96
N ALA A 66 59.24 -8.23 -26.04
CA ALA A 66 59.73 -8.91 -27.24
C ALA A 66 60.84 -8.12 -27.97
N PHE A 67 60.86 -6.80 -27.85
CA PHE A 67 61.89 -5.94 -28.47
C PHE A 67 63.28 -6.09 -27.85
N PRO A 68 63.47 -5.97 -26.51
CA PRO A 68 64.77 -6.21 -25.90
C PRO A 68 65.19 -7.69 -26.03
N GLN A 69 64.26 -8.64 -26.05
CA GLN A 69 64.56 -10.05 -26.38
C GLN A 69 65.14 -10.19 -27.78
N THR A 70 64.54 -9.52 -28.77
CA THR A 70 65.05 -9.49 -30.15
C THR A 70 66.44 -8.87 -30.21
N LEU A 71 66.66 -7.74 -29.52
CA LEU A 71 67.99 -7.12 -29.46
C LEU A 71 69.04 -8.01 -28.79
N SER A 72 68.67 -8.69 -27.71
CA SER A 72 69.54 -9.67 -27.04
C SER A 72 69.92 -10.81 -27.97
N ALA A 73 68.95 -11.39 -28.70
CA ALA A 73 69.22 -12.43 -29.69
C ALA A 73 70.13 -11.96 -30.84
N LEU A 74 70.01 -10.69 -31.25
CA LEU A 74 70.86 -10.12 -32.30
C LEU A 74 72.31 -9.82 -31.86
N ALA A 75 72.61 -9.86 -30.56
CA ALA A 75 73.96 -9.65 -30.06
C ALA A 75 74.96 -10.73 -30.52
N GLU A 76 74.48 -11.95 -30.78
CA GLU A 76 75.25 -13.02 -31.43
C GLU A 76 75.74 -12.58 -32.82
N THR A 77 74.85 -12.08 -33.66
CA THR A 77 75.18 -11.54 -35.01
C THR A 77 76.13 -10.35 -34.93
N ALA A 78 75.94 -9.45 -33.95
CA ALA A 78 76.87 -8.33 -33.76
C ALA A 78 78.29 -8.82 -33.39
N GLY A 79 78.39 -9.95 -32.70
CA GLY A 79 79.65 -10.60 -32.33
C GLY A 79 80.55 -10.95 -33.50
N THR A 80 79.97 -11.25 -34.67
CA THR A 80 80.75 -11.60 -35.87
C THR A 80 81.35 -10.37 -36.57
N LEU A 81 81.07 -9.15 -36.09
CA LEU A 81 81.49 -7.88 -36.71
C LEU A 81 82.28 -6.99 -35.74
N PRO A 82 83.41 -7.46 -35.18
CA PRO A 82 84.07 -6.80 -34.04
C PRO A 82 84.35 -5.31 -34.23
N ASP A 83 84.86 -4.91 -35.41
CA ASP A 83 85.22 -3.51 -35.73
C ASP A 83 84.04 -2.63 -36.13
N ARG A 84 82.89 -3.23 -36.44
CA ARG A 84 81.69 -2.53 -36.91
C ARG A 84 80.50 -2.68 -35.97
N ARG A 85 80.67 -3.30 -34.80
CA ARG A 85 79.62 -3.53 -33.79
C ARG A 85 78.79 -2.29 -33.50
N LEU A 86 79.44 -1.19 -33.14
CA LEU A 86 78.74 0.05 -32.78
C LEU A 86 77.95 0.63 -33.97
N ALA A 87 78.54 0.63 -35.17
CA ALA A 87 77.86 1.10 -36.38
C ALA A 87 76.67 0.22 -36.75
N TRP A 88 76.80 -1.09 -36.57
CA TRP A 88 75.72 -2.05 -36.80
C TRP A 88 74.53 -1.79 -35.86
N TYR A 89 74.76 -1.63 -34.56
CA TYR A 89 73.70 -1.29 -33.61
C TYR A 89 73.03 0.06 -33.91
N ASN A 90 73.81 1.08 -34.34
CA ASN A 90 73.28 2.39 -34.72
C ASN A 90 72.38 2.37 -35.98
N VAL A 91 72.40 1.29 -36.77
CA VAL A 91 71.47 1.09 -37.89
C VAL A 91 70.30 0.19 -37.47
N THR A 92 70.58 -0.89 -36.75
CA THR A 92 69.60 -1.92 -36.41
C THR A 92 68.58 -1.45 -35.37
N ILE A 93 69.03 -0.80 -34.28
CA ILE A 93 68.12 -0.37 -33.21
C ILE A 93 67.07 0.62 -33.73
N PRO A 94 67.42 1.69 -34.48
CA PRO A 94 66.42 2.60 -35.04
C PRO A 94 65.48 1.92 -36.04
N ALA A 95 65.98 0.98 -36.83
CA ALA A 95 65.15 0.23 -37.79
C ALA A 95 64.11 -0.63 -37.07
N LEU A 96 64.53 -1.35 -36.01
CA LEU A 96 63.63 -2.12 -35.16
C LEU A 96 62.65 -1.21 -34.41
N PHE A 97 63.13 -0.09 -33.89
CA PHE A 97 62.31 0.83 -33.09
C PHE A 97 61.23 1.54 -33.93
N LYS A 98 61.46 1.77 -35.22
CA LYS A 98 60.42 2.27 -36.14
C LYS A 98 59.23 1.31 -36.29
N ALA A 99 59.44 0.01 -36.10
CA ALA A 99 58.39 -1.00 -36.12
C ALA A 99 57.78 -1.26 -34.72
N ALA A 100 58.28 -0.57 -33.68
CA ALA A 100 57.82 -0.75 -32.32
C ALA A 100 56.44 -0.11 -32.08
N PRO A 101 55.64 -0.71 -31.18
CA PRO A 101 54.39 -0.11 -30.75
C PRO A 101 54.64 1.28 -30.12
N PRO A 102 53.68 2.22 -30.22
CA PRO A 102 53.84 3.58 -29.72
C PRO A 102 54.05 3.65 -28.21
N GLU A 103 53.67 2.61 -27.47
CA GLU A 103 53.88 2.48 -26.03
C GLU A 103 55.36 2.38 -25.64
N ILE A 104 56.26 1.99 -26.56
CA ILE A 104 57.70 1.99 -26.29
C ILE A 104 58.23 3.42 -26.43
N LEU A 105 58.64 3.99 -25.30
CA LEU A 105 59.28 5.30 -25.22
C LEU A 105 60.69 5.22 -25.80
N SER A 106 61.43 4.17 -25.48
CA SER A 106 62.85 4.08 -25.80
C SER A 106 63.29 2.62 -26.03
N LEU A 107 64.30 2.45 -26.87
CA LEU A 107 64.92 1.15 -27.14
C LEU A 107 66.44 1.29 -27.14
N THR A 108 67.13 0.40 -26.42
CA THR A 108 68.57 0.54 -26.20
C THR A 108 69.32 -0.76 -25.94
N THR A 109 70.64 -0.71 -26.11
CA THR A 109 71.59 -1.69 -25.59
C THR A 109 72.74 -0.96 -24.93
N PHE A 110 72.96 -1.25 -23.64
CA PHE A 110 74.10 -0.76 -22.85
C PHE A 110 75.13 -1.88 -22.72
N PHE A 111 76.37 -1.63 -23.11
CA PHE A 111 77.39 -2.67 -23.19
C PHE A 111 78.17 -2.83 -21.89
N VAL A 112 78.76 -4.01 -21.70
CA VAL A 112 79.80 -4.18 -20.65
C VAL A 112 81.09 -3.47 -21.07
N PRO A 113 81.99 -3.15 -20.12
CA PRO A 113 83.29 -2.56 -20.44
C PRO A 113 84.06 -3.38 -21.48
N ASP A 114 84.72 -2.70 -22.41
CA ASP A 114 85.57 -3.27 -23.47
C ASP A 114 84.89 -4.18 -24.49
N PHE A 115 83.56 -4.39 -24.40
CA PHE A 115 82.83 -5.09 -25.47
C PHE A 115 82.88 -4.29 -26.78
N ILE A 116 82.75 -2.97 -26.71
CA ILE A 116 83.14 -2.08 -27.80
C ILE A 116 84.61 -1.71 -27.55
N ALA A 117 85.49 -2.09 -28.48
CA ALA A 117 86.94 -1.96 -28.30
C ALA A 117 87.34 -0.54 -27.87
N GLY A 118 88.07 -0.45 -26.76
CA GLY A 118 88.59 0.81 -26.21
C GLY A 118 87.54 1.70 -25.53
N ARG A 119 86.35 1.19 -25.22
CA ARG A 119 85.30 1.93 -24.52
C ARG A 119 84.91 1.25 -23.21
N GLN A 120 85.16 1.96 -22.11
CA GLN A 120 84.65 1.59 -20.80
C GLN A 120 83.13 1.80 -20.68
N TYR A 121 82.63 2.87 -21.31
CA TYR A 121 81.20 3.17 -21.41
C TYR A 121 80.80 3.18 -22.89
N ALA A 122 79.91 2.28 -23.28
CA ALA A 122 79.34 2.27 -24.61
C ALA A 122 77.85 1.94 -24.56
N LYS A 123 77.07 2.61 -25.41
CA LYS A 123 75.64 2.40 -25.54
C LYS A 123 75.15 2.75 -26.94
N VAL A 124 74.00 2.20 -27.31
CA VAL A 124 73.18 2.69 -28.42
C VAL A 124 71.77 2.85 -27.88
N TRP A 125 71.27 4.09 -27.87
CA TRP A 125 70.02 4.44 -27.22
C TRP A 125 69.25 5.43 -28.06
N TYR A 126 68.02 5.07 -28.39
CA TYR A 126 67.08 5.91 -29.10
C TYR A 126 65.79 6.07 -28.30
N VAL A 127 65.23 7.27 -28.33
CA VAL A 127 63.97 7.64 -27.71
C VAL A 127 63.00 8.15 -28.78
N ARG A 128 61.71 7.95 -28.54
CA ARG A 128 60.64 8.56 -29.33
C ARG A 128 60.35 9.94 -28.75
N ASP A 129 60.55 10.98 -29.54
CA ASP A 129 60.22 12.33 -29.12
C ASP A 129 58.69 12.60 -29.16
N HIS A 130 58.28 13.78 -28.70
CA HIS A 130 56.90 14.24 -28.69
C HIS A 130 56.25 14.34 -30.09
N THR A 131 57.04 14.34 -31.18
CA THR A 131 56.54 14.31 -32.56
C THR A 131 56.41 12.88 -33.10
N GLY A 132 56.80 11.88 -32.31
CA GLY A 132 56.82 10.47 -32.68
C GLY A 132 58.09 10.05 -33.45
N GLN A 133 59.06 10.96 -33.61
CA GLN A 133 60.31 10.65 -34.31
C GLN A 133 61.29 9.93 -33.39
N VAL A 134 62.06 9.03 -33.98
CA VAL A 134 63.09 8.26 -33.28
C VAL A 134 64.42 9.01 -33.34
N VAL A 135 64.90 9.47 -32.18
CA VAL A 135 66.10 10.29 -32.04
C VAL A 135 67.10 9.65 -31.06
N PRO A 136 68.42 9.77 -31.30
CA PRO A 136 69.40 9.24 -30.36
C PRO A 136 69.43 10.05 -29.07
N VAL A 137 69.60 9.37 -27.93
CA VAL A 137 69.75 10.02 -26.61
C VAL A 137 71.22 10.30 -26.35
N THR A 138 71.52 11.48 -25.84
CA THR A 138 72.87 11.86 -25.36
C THR A 138 72.86 11.88 -23.84
N ILE A 139 73.85 11.24 -23.22
CA ILE A 139 74.02 11.22 -21.77
C ILE A 139 75.43 11.67 -21.39
N ASN A 140 75.60 12.13 -20.15
CA ASN A 140 76.92 12.55 -19.68
C ASN A 140 77.80 11.34 -19.37
N ILE A 141 78.50 10.81 -20.40
CA ILE A 141 79.49 9.72 -20.28
C ILE A 141 80.77 10.01 -21.07
N PRO A 142 81.94 9.48 -20.65
CA PRO A 142 83.20 9.67 -21.37
C PRO A 142 83.13 9.19 -22.81
N GLY A 143 83.51 10.06 -23.74
CA GLY A 143 83.55 9.75 -25.18
C GLY A 143 82.27 10.06 -25.95
N GLU A 144 81.22 10.59 -25.31
CA GLU A 144 80.06 11.19 -26.00
C GLU A 144 80.22 12.69 -26.26
N ILE A 145 79.54 13.18 -27.29
CA ILE A 145 79.46 14.60 -27.62
C ILE A 145 78.69 15.28 -26.49
N GLY A 146 79.27 16.32 -25.88
CA GLY A 146 78.66 17.01 -24.74
C GLY A 146 79.08 16.46 -23.37
N TYR A 147 80.04 15.53 -23.30
CA TYR A 147 80.62 15.07 -22.04
C TYR A 147 81.25 16.24 -21.25
N ASP A 148 80.74 16.44 -20.03
CA ASP A 148 81.21 17.44 -19.09
C ASP A 148 81.66 16.76 -17.79
N LYS A 149 82.97 16.87 -17.50
CA LYS A 149 83.58 16.32 -16.27
C LYS A 149 83.07 16.95 -14.99
N SER A 150 82.47 18.15 -15.07
CA SER A 150 81.92 18.85 -13.91
C SER A 150 80.53 18.37 -13.52
N GLN A 151 79.81 17.72 -14.45
CA GLN A 151 78.50 17.15 -14.19
C GLN A 151 78.61 15.68 -13.72
N PRO A 152 77.66 15.19 -12.92
CA PRO A 152 77.61 13.78 -12.54
C PRO A 152 77.60 12.86 -13.76
N LEU A 153 78.35 11.77 -13.66
CA LEU A 153 78.37 10.71 -14.68
C LEU A 153 77.03 9.97 -14.67
N TYR A 154 76.48 9.67 -15.86
CA TYR A 154 75.38 8.71 -15.98
C TYR A 154 75.93 7.28 -15.84
N ASP A 155 76.03 6.80 -14.59
CA ASP A 155 76.61 5.51 -14.26
C ASP A 155 75.57 4.39 -14.31
N TYR A 156 75.27 3.91 -15.52
CA TYR A 156 74.27 2.86 -15.74
C TYR A 156 74.63 1.52 -15.08
N PHE A 157 75.90 1.26 -14.75
CA PHE A 157 76.32 0.04 -14.06
C PHE A 157 75.75 -0.11 -12.66
N LYS A 158 75.28 1.01 -12.05
CA LYS A 158 74.64 1.00 -10.72
C LYS A 158 73.11 0.94 -10.79
N GLN A 159 72.54 1.10 -11.97
CA GLN A 159 71.09 1.16 -12.11
C GLN A 159 70.46 -0.23 -11.93
N GLU A 160 69.28 -0.27 -11.31
CA GLU A 160 68.57 -1.53 -11.06
C GLU A 160 68.21 -2.22 -12.37
N TRP A 161 67.69 -1.48 -13.36
CA TRP A 161 67.35 -2.00 -14.68
C TRP A 161 68.56 -2.63 -15.41
N TYR A 162 69.79 -2.22 -15.10
CA TYR A 162 71.00 -2.85 -15.64
C TYR A 162 71.43 -4.07 -14.83
N THR A 163 71.42 -3.98 -13.50
CA THR A 163 71.98 -5.03 -12.63
C THR A 163 71.04 -6.19 -12.34
N ALA A 164 69.73 -5.94 -12.27
CA ALA A 164 68.72 -6.97 -12.01
C ALA A 164 68.66 -8.08 -13.07
N PRO A 165 68.60 -7.80 -14.39
CA PRO A 165 68.58 -8.84 -15.41
C PRO A 165 69.87 -9.67 -15.46
N LEU A 166 71.01 -9.09 -15.10
CA LEU A 166 72.29 -9.80 -15.01
C LEU A 166 72.30 -10.81 -13.85
N LYS A 167 71.71 -10.46 -12.72
CA LYS A 167 71.55 -11.35 -11.56
C LYS A 167 70.53 -12.46 -11.82
N ALA A 168 69.42 -12.12 -12.48
CA ALA A 168 68.35 -13.06 -12.80
C ALA A 168 68.67 -13.97 -14.01
N GLN A 169 69.65 -13.58 -14.85
CA GLN A 169 69.95 -14.22 -16.13
C GLN A 169 68.73 -14.36 -17.05
N GLY A 170 67.88 -13.34 -17.07
CA GLY A 170 66.62 -13.38 -17.82
C GLY A 170 65.94 -12.02 -17.94
N LEU A 171 64.73 -12.02 -18.51
CA LEU A 171 63.89 -10.84 -18.62
C LEU A 171 63.44 -10.38 -17.24
N VAL A 172 63.65 -9.11 -16.93
CA VAL A 172 63.20 -8.47 -15.70
C VAL A 172 62.58 -7.12 -16.02
N TRP A 173 61.44 -6.83 -15.39
CA TRP A 173 60.88 -5.48 -15.34
C TRP A 173 61.41 -4.74 -14.12
N SER A 174 61.83 -3.47 -14.27
CA SER A 174 62.32 -2.64 -13.16
C SER A 174 61.19 -2.25 -12.19
N GLU A 175 61.55 -1.78 -11.00
CA GLU A 175 60.65 -0.91 -10.24
C GLU A 175 60.41 0.41 -11.00
N PRO A 176 59.32 1.15 -10.75
CA PRO A 176 59.12 2.45 -11.38
C PRO A 176 60.15 3.46 -10.83
N TYR A 177 60.80 4.21 -11.72
CA TYR A 177 61.88 5.13 -11.35
C TYR A 177 61.89 6.38 -12.23
N TYR A 178 62.59 7.42 -11.75
CA TYR A 178 62.86 8.62 -12.53
C TYR A 178 64.25 8.54 -13.17
N ASP A 179 64.32 8.65 -14.49
CA ASP A 179 65.57 8.48 -15.25
C ASP A 179 66.39 9.77 -15.33
N ALA A 180 66.95 10.18 -14.20
CA ALA A 180 67.75 11.40 -14.07
C ALA A 180 69.05 11.34 -14.91
N GLY A 181 69.25 12.34 -15.77
CA GLY A 181 70.42 12.44 -16.64
C GLY A 181 70.35 11.59 -17.91
N GLY A 182 69.24 10.86 -18.09
CA GLY A 182 68.90 10.11 -19.29
C GLY A 182 67.76 10.79 -20.07
N ALA A 183 66.60 10.14 -20.15
CA ALA A 183 65.39 10.70 -20.75
C ALA A 183 64.65 11.70 -19.83
N ASN A 184 64.96 11.74 -18.53
CA ASN A 184 64.38 12.66 -17.54
C ASN A 184 62.86 12.56 -17.39
N VAL A 185 62.31 11.34 -17.49
CA VAL A 185 60.89 11.03 -17.27
C VAL A 185 60.73 9.89 -16.27
N ASN A 186 59.51 9.73 -15.75
CA ASN A 186 59.14 8.58 -14.92
C ASN A 186 58.87 7.38 -15.84
N MET A 187 59.55 6.26 -15.63
CA MET A 187 59.44 5.10 -16.50
C MET A 187 59.58 3.78 -15.74
N VAL A 188 59.25 2.70 -16.47
CA VAL A 188 59.60 1.32 -16.14
C VAL A 188 60.32 0.71 -17.34
N THR A 189 61.24 -0.21 -17.07
CA THR A 189 62.11 -0.76 -18.10
C THR A 189 62.05 -2.28 -18.12
N ALA A 190 61.82 -2.84 -19.30
CA ALA A 190 62.03 -4.25 -19.59
C ALA A 190 63.49 -4.46 -19.98
N SER A 191 64.21 -5.29 -19.24
CA SER A 191 65.64 -5.52 -19.44
C SER A 191 65.96 -7.00 -19.55
N ILE A 192 66.89 -7.36 -20.42
CA ILE A 192 67.36 -8.73 -20.60
C ILE A 192 68.87 -8.72 -20.89
N PRO A 193 69.65 -9.67 -20.33
CA PRO A 193 71.06 -9.77 -20.69
C PRO A 193 71.21 -10.18 -22.17
N ALA A 194 72.18 -9.58 -22.85
CA ALA A 194 72.55 -9.89 -24.22
C ALA A 194 73.89 -10.60 -24.23
N PHE A 195 73.96 -11.77 -24.88
CA PHE A 195 75.19 -12.56 -24.98
C PHE A 195 75.65 -12.67 -26.43
N SER A 196 76.96 -12.78 -26.61
CA SER A 196 77.60 -12.99 -27.90
C SER A 196 78.67 -14.07 -27.74
N HIS A 197 78.51 -15.20 -28.42
CA HIS A 197 79.35 -16.38 -28.33
C HIS A 197 79.61 -16.81 -26.87
N GLY A 198 78.57 -16.76 -26.03
CA GLY A 198 78.64 -17.10 -24.61
C GLY A 198 79.29 -16.04 -23.70
N THR A 199 79.76 -14.92 -24.25
CA THR A 199 80.28 -13.78 -23.48
C THR A 199 79.20 -12.71 -23.32
N LEU A 200 79.07 -12.13 -22.13
CA LEU A 200 78.10 -11.05 -21.89
C LEU A 200 78.47 -9.83 -22.73
N ALA A 201 77.57 -9.43 -23.63
CA ALA A 201 77.74 -8.23 -24.46
C ALA A 201 77.24 -6.97 -23.74
N GLY A 202 76.16 -7.11 -22.97
CA GLY A 202 75.49 -5.98 -22.33
C GLY A 202 74.08 -6.32 -21.89
N VAL A 203 73.27 -5.29 -21.71
CA VAL A 203 71.85 -5.38 -21.38
C VAL A 203 71.06 -4.65 -22.45
N ALA A 204 70.12 -5.36 -23.08
CA ALA A 204 69.16 -4.77 -23.99
C ALA A 204 67.91 -4.36 -23.21
N THR A 205 67.37 -3.17 -23.50
CA THR A 205 66.19 -2.67 -22.79
C THR A 205 65.18 -1.99 -23.71
N ALA A 206 63.93 -2.01 -23.27
CA ALA A 206 62.85 -1.16 -23.78
C ALA A 206 62.19 -0.44 -22.60
N ASP A 207 61.99 0.87 -22.73
CA ASP A 207 61.42 1.72 -21.70
C ASP A 207 59.97 2.08 -22.03
N VAL A 208 59.13 2.13 -21.00
CA VAL A 208 57.74 2.59 -21.09
C VAL A 208 57.56 3.73 -20.10
N GLU A 209 57.07 4.85 -20.60
CA GLU A 209 56.75 6.01 -19.74
C GLU A 209 55.55 5.71 -18.84
N ILE A 210 55.65 6.11 -17.57
CA ILE A 210 54.57 5.91 -16.58
C ILE A 210 53.29 6.63 -17.01
N ASP A 211 53.39 7.79 -17.64
CA ASP A 211 52.21 8.54 -18.11
C ASP A 211 51.45 7.81 -19.23
N THR A 212 52.17 7.05 -20.06
CA THR A 212 51.56 6.17 -21.06
C THR A 212 50.77 5.04 -20.39
N ILE A 213 51.35 4.42 -19.35
CA ILE A 213 50.67 3.40 -18.54
C ILE A 213 49.44 3.99 -17.86
N ASN A 214 49.56 5.15 -17.22
CA ASN A 214 48.46 5.84 -16.56
C ASN A 214 47.32 6.16 -17.54
N THR A 215 47.64 6.63 -18.74
CA THR A 215 46.65 6.92 -19.78
C THR A 215 45.85 5.67 -20.14
N PHE A 216 46.52 4.52 -20.30
CA PHE A 216 45.87 3.26 -20.58
C PHE A 216 45.03 2.75 -19.40
N ILE A 217 45.61 2.72 -18.20
CA ILE A 217 44.93 2.26 -16.98
C ILE A 217 43.67 3.08 -16.68
N ASN A 218 43.69 4.39 -16.99
CA ASN A 218 42.52 5.26 -16.87
C ASN A 218 41.37 4.93 -17.82
N THR A 219 41.60 4.18 -18.90
CA THR A 219 40.53 3.75 -19.81
C THR A 219 39.76 2.54 -19.29
N ILE A 220 40.34 1.80 -18.34
CA ILE A 220 39.73 0.61 -17.72
C ILE A 220 38.69 1.06 -16.69
N LYS A 221 37.43 1.17 -17.14
CA LYS A 221 36.28 1.55 -16.30
C LYS A 221 35.09 0.62 -16.56
N PRO A 222 35.05 -0.59 -15.94
CA PRO A 222 33.92 -1.51 -16.07
C PRO A 222 32.58 -0.92 -15.64
N THR A 223 32.59 -0.03 -14.64
CA THR A 223 31.44 0.77 -14.20
C THR A 223 31.82 2.26 -14.11
N GLU A 224 30.81 3.12 -14.00
CA GLU A 224 30.97 4.59 -14.00
C GLU A 224 31.99 5.11 -12.98
N HIS A 225 31.98 4.57 -11.75
CA HIS A 225 32.85 5.02 -10.66
C HIS A 225 34.02 4.07 -10.37
N SER A 226 34.12 2.95 -11.11
CA SER A 226 35.24 2.02 -10.98
C SER A 226 36.56 2.62 -11.47
N TYR A 227 37.67 2.06 -11.00
CA TYR A 227 39.01 2.39 -11.47
C TYR A 227 39.97 1.23 -11.22
N ALA A 228 41.05 1.19 -12.00
CA ALA A 228 42.12 0.22 -11.85
C ALA A 228 43.36 0.87 -11.19
N LEU A 229 44.09 0.06 -10.42
CA LEU A 229 45.37 0.38 -9.81
C LEU A 229 46.40 -0.66 -10.23
N LEU A 230 47.65 -0.23 -10.35
CA LEU A 230 48.77 -1.11 -10.67
C LEU A 230 49.91 -0.89 -9.67
N ILE A 231 50.40 -1.99 -9.10
CA ILE A 231 51.56 -1.97 -8.18
C ILE A 231 52.67 -2.87 -8.72
N SER A 232 53.91 -2.49 -8.41
CA SER A 232 55.13 -3.23 -8.73
C SER A 232 55.34 -4.46 -7.83
N ARG A 233 56.46 -5.18 -8.02
CA ARG A 233 56.83 -6.33 -7.17
C ARG A 233 57.14 -5.90 -5.73
N ALA A 234 57.62 -4.67 -5.52
CA ALA A 234 57.84 -4.10 -4.19
C ALA A 234 56.57 -3.43 -3.61
N GLY A 235 55.48 -3.38 -4.37
CA GLY A 235 54.23 -2.74 -3.98
C GLY A 235 54.20 -1.23 -4.22
N THR A 236 55.18 -0.69 -4.93
CA THR A 236 55.21 0.72 -5.37
C THR A 236 54.10 0.96 -6.37
N PHE A 237 53.38 2.08 -6.26
CA PHE A 237 52.36 2.42 -7.25
C PHE A 237 53.00 2.77 -8.59
N ILE A 238 52.59 2.04 -9.64
CA ILE A 238 52.91 2.33 -11.04
C ILE A 238 51.80 3.19 -11.65
N ALA A 239 50.55 2.88 -11.31
CA ALA A 239 49.39 3.67 -11.71
C ALA A 239 48.37 3.80 -10.58
N ASN A 240 47.98 5.05 -10.29
CA ASN A 240 46.91 5.37 -9.36
C ASN A 240 46.07 6.56 -9.82
N PRO A 241 44.92 6.32 -10.50
CA PRO A 241 44.04 7.38 -10.99
C PRO A 241 43.45 8.30 -9.91
N ARG A 242 43.30 7.79 -8.68
CA ARG A 242 42.64 8.53 -7.58
C ARG A 242 43.62 9.40 -6.80
N GLN A 243 44.87 8.96 -6.68
CA GLN A 243 45.95 9.69 -6.04
C GLN A 243 47.23 9.59 -6.87
N PRO A 244 47.34 10.35 -7.98
CA PRO A 244 48.51 10.32 -8.87
C PRO A 244 49.83 10.66 -8.15
N GLU A 245 49.78 11.43 -7.06
CA GLU A 245 50.93 11.80 -6.25
C GLU A 245 51.62 10.62 -5.54
N LEU A 246 50.93 9.48 -5.41
CA LEU A 246 51.50 8.27 -4.81
C LEU A 246 52.35 7.45 -5.78
N VAL A 247 52.21 7.70 -7.09
CA VAL A 247 52.96 7.00 -8.14
C VAL A 247 54.45 7.30 -7.95
N LEU A 248 55.29 6.25 -7.93
CA LEU A 248 56.73 6.25 -7.55
C LEU A 248 57.04 6.62 -6.09
N SER A 249 56.22 7.42 -5.41
CA SER A 249 56.56 8.02 -4.11
C SER A 249 56.23 7.13 -2.92
N SER A 250 55.30 6.19 -3.07
CA SER A 250 54.77 5.38 -1.98
C SER A 250 54.49 3.94 -2.40
N THR A 251 54.48 3.04 -1.41
CA THR A 251 53.99 1.67 -1.59
C THR A 251 52.56 1.54 -1.08
N ILE A 252 51.88 0.47 -1.50
CA ILE A 252 50.56 0.12 -0.97
C ILE A 252 50.59 -0.11 0.54
N SER A 253 51.65 -0.73 1.08
CA SER A 253 51.81 -1.01 2.50
C SER A 253 51.99 0.28 3.32
N THR A 254 52.90 1.17 2.90
CA THR A 254 53.12 2.46 3.58
C THR A 254 51.89 3.36 3.50
N THR A 255 51.13 3.26 2.40
CA THR A 255 49.87 4.01 2.23
C THR A 255 48.77 3.46 3.13
N ALA A 256 48.67 2.14 3.28
CA ALA A 256 47.74 1.51 4.22
C ALA A 256 48.01 1.92 5.67
N GLU A 257 49.28 1.98 6.08
CA GLU A 257 49.68 2.49 7.39
C GLU A 257 49.31 3.97 7.58
N ARG A 258 49.65 4.83 6.60
CA ARG A 258 49.34 6.27 6.62
C ARG A 258 47.84 6.54 6.72
N LEU A 259 47.03 5.76 6.00
CA LEU A 259 45.57 5.88 5.99
C LEU A 259 44.89 5.07 7.11
N GLN A 260 45.66 4.34 7.93
CA GLN A 260 45.16 3.44 8.96
C GLN A 260 44.10 2.44 8.44
N SER A 261 44.27 1.99 7.19
CA SER A 261 43.33 1.11 6.52
C SER A 261 43.80 -0.35 6.59
N SER A 262 43.12 -1.13 7.44
CA SER A 262 43.35 -2.59 7.51
C SER A 262 42.99 -3.30 6.21
N ASP A 263 41.96 -2.82 5.50
CA ASP A 263 41.52 -3.35 4.21
C ASP A 263 42.60 -3.18 3.12
N LEU A 264 43.22 -2.00 3.04
CA LEU A 264 44.29 -1.74 2.06
C LEU A 264 45.54 -2.56 2.36
N ALA A 265 45.84 -2.80 3.65
CA ALA A 265 46.97 -3.64 4.06
C ALA A 265 46.74 -5.11 3.67
N ASP A 266 45.55 -5.67 3.93
CA ASP A 266 45.18 -7.03 3.49
C ASP A 266 45.23 -7.14 1.96
N LEU A 267 44.63 -6.18 1.24
CA LEU A 267 44.67 -6.15 -0.23
C LEU A 267 46.12 -6.11 -0.75
N GLY A 268 46.95 -5.22 -0.21
CA GLY A 268 48.35 -5.09 -0.59
C GLY A 268 49.13 -6.39 -0.39
N SER A 269 48.94 -7.07 0.74
CA SER A 269 49.62 -8.35 1.02
C SER A 269 49.26 -9.44 0.01
N ARG A 270 47.98 -9.50 -0.43
CA ARG A 270 47.48 -10.49 -1.40
C ARG A 270 47.94 -10.19 -2.83
N MET A 271 48.00 -8.91 -3.19
CA MET A 271 48.54 -8.47 -4.48
C MET A 271 50.04 -8.78 -4.56
N LEU A 272 50.78 -8.56 -3.48
CA LEU A 272 52.22 -8.87 -3.39
C LEU A 272 52.51 -10.38 -3.40
N SER A 273 51.56 -11.21 -2.96
CA SER A 273 51.69 -12.67 -3.04
C SER A 273 51.43 -13.23 -4.45
N ALA A 274 51.23 -12.38 -5.46
CA ALA A 274 50.96 -12.74 -6.85
C ALA A 274 49.79 -13.73 -7.03
N THR A 275 48.76 -13.60 -6.18
CA THR A 275 47.53 -14.40 -6.28
C THR A 275 46.43 -13.64 -7.01
N SER A 276 45.49 -14.37 -7.60
CA SER A 276 44.26 -13.78 -8.13
C SER A 276 43.15 -13.94 -7.10
N GLY A 277 42.26 -12.95 -6.99
CA GLY A 277 41.16 -13.02 -6.04
C GLY A 277 40.29 -11.78 -6.04
N PHE A 278 39.37 -11.73 -5.09
CA PHE A 278 38.59 -10.53 -4.81
C PHE A 278 38.44 -10.36 -3.29
N ARG A 279 38.14 -9.12 -2.88
CA ARG A 279 37.79 -8.77 -1.51
C ARG A 279 36.71 -7.71 -1.52
N HIS A 280 35.79 -7.80 -0.57
CA HIS A 280 34.98 -6.66 -0.17
C HIS A 280 35.82 -5.80 0.74
N LEU A 281 35.83 -4.50 0.47
CA LEU A 281 36.52 -3.52 1.29
C LEU A 281 35.79 -2.20 1.25
N ARG A 282 36.07 -1.37 2.25
CA ARG A 282 35.72 0.03 2.17
C ARG A 282 36.89 0.77 1.52
N ASP A 283 36.67 1.27 0.31
CA ASP A 283 37.75 1.89 -0.48
C ASP A 283 38.32 3.10 0.29
N PRO A 284 39.60 3.09 0.68
CA PRO A 284 40.20 4.19 1.41
C PRO A 284 40.33 5.48 0.59
N PHE A 285 40.22 5.40 -0.74
CA PHE A 285 40.34 6.55 -1.64
C PHE A 285 38.97 7.19 -1.94
N SER A 286 37.92 6.41 -2.16
CA SER A 286 36.56 6.92 -2.44
C SER A 286 35.60 6.90 -1.24
N ASN A 287 35.94 6.17 -0.17
CA ASN A 287 35.12 5.92 1.01
C ASN A 287 33.78 5.21 0.71
N LEU A 288 33.74 4.42 -0.38
CA LEU A 288 32.60 3.62 -0.80
C LEU A 288 32.84 2.13 -0.54
N ASP A 289 31.80 1.42 -0.14
CA ASP A 289 31.83 -0.04 -0.06
C ASP A 289 31.98 -0.62 -1.48
N SER A 290 33.05 -1.38 -1.69
CA SER A 290 33.55 -1.74 -3.01
C SER A 290 34.06 -3.19 -3.03
N ILE A 291 34.00 -3.78 -4.22
CA ILE A 291 34.68 -5.04 -4.53
C ILE A 291 36.01 -4.70 -5.20
N ALA A 292 37.10 -5.18 -4.60
CA ALA A 292 38.44 -5.09 -5.15
C ALA A 292 38.84 -6.45 -5.73
N ALA A 293 38.85 -6.56 -7.07
CA ALA A 293 39.27 -7.77 -7.78
C ALA A 293 40.70 -7.60 -8.28
N TYR A 294 41.61 -8.46 -7.84
CA TYR A 294 43.05 -8.34 -8.08
C TYR A 294 43.60 -9.54 -8.83
N HIS A 295 44.62 -9.30 -9.65
CA HIS A 295 45.23 -10.30 -10.51
C HIS A 295 46.70 -9.94 -10.84
N PRO A 296 47.63 -10.90 -10.85
CA PRO A 296 49.01 -10.68 -11.32
C PRO A 296 49.06 -10.45 -12.83
N ILE A 297 50.07 -9.71 -13.29
CA ILE A 297 50.27 -9.37 -14.70
C ILE A 297 51.40 -10.19 -15.30
N GLY A 298 51.05 -11.19 -16.10
CA GLY A 298 52.01 -12.00 -16.85
C GLY A 298 53.21 -12.44 -16.02
N GLN A 299 54.43 -12.21 -16.54
CA GLN A 299 55.69 -12.49 -15.85
C GLN A 299 56.39 -11.23 -15.32
N THR A 300 55.69 -10.09 -15.21
CA THR A 300 56.30 -8.83 -14.75
C THR A 300 56.59 -8.84 -13.25
N GLY A 301 55.90 -9.70 -12.50
CA GLY A 301 55.89 -9.68 -11.03
C GLY A 301 55.03 -8.55 -10.45
N TRP A 302 54.28 -7.83 -11.29
CA TRP A 302 53.36 -6.78 -10.88
C TRP A 302 51.95 -7.33 -10.70
N SER A 303 51.13 -6.59 -9.95
CA SER A 303 49.74 -6.95 -9.70
C SER A 303 48.85 -5.76 -9.94
N MET A 304 47.71 -6.00 -10.58
CA MET A 304 46.66 -5.00 -10.72
C MET A 304 45.46 -5.31 -9.84
N VAL A 305 44.67 -4.28 -9.57
CA VAL A 305 43.37 -4.41 -8.92
C VAL A 305 42.38 -3.48 -9.59
N ILE A 306 41.14 -3.94 -9.79
CA ILE A 306 40.00 -3.10 -10.16
C ILE A 306 39.15 -2.94 -8.92
N ILE A 307 38.86 -1.69 -8.57
CA ILE A 307 37.96 -1.33 -7.48
C ILE A 307 36.63 -0.94 -8.11
N ILE A 308 35.57 -1.68 -7.78
CA ILE A 308 34.22 -1.49 -8.32
C ILE A 308 33.28 -1.19 -7.13
N PRO A 309 32.69 0.01 -7.05
CA PRO A 309 31.72 0.34 -6.01
C PRO A 309 30.48 -0.57 -6.10
N GLU A 310 30.03 -1.11 -4.97
CA GLU A 310 28.87 -2.03 -4.96
C GLU A 310 27.58 -1.34 -5.43
N ALA A 311 27.45 -0.04 -5.17
CA ALA A 311 26.31 0.76 -5.60
C ALA A 311 26.15 0.79 -7.13
N ASP A 312 27.25 0.76 -7.89
CA ASP A 312 27.22 0.73 -9.35
C ASP A 312 26.67 -0.61 -9.87
N LEU A 313 27.07 -1.72 -9.25
CA LEU A 313 26.62 -3.06 -9.59
C LEU A 313 25.12 -3.25 -9.29
N LEU A 314 24.59 -2.55 -8.28
CA LEU A 314 23.18 -2.62 -7.89
C LEU A 314 22.29 -1.61 -8.63
N ARG A 315 22.85 -0.64 -9.36
CA ARG A 315 22.08 0.43 -10.03
C ARG A 315 21.07 -0.09 -11.07
N PRO A 316 21.42 -1.04 -11.96
CA PRO A 316 20.44 -1.62 -12.89
C PRO A 316 19.25 -2.26 -12.18
N LEU A 317 19.45 -2.82 -10.98
CA LEU A 317 18.39 -3.43 -10.18
C LEU A 317 17.46 -2.41 -9.56
N ASN A 318 17.98 -1.27 -9.11
CA ASN A 318 17.14 -0.22 -8.56
C ASN A 318 16.20 0.35 -9.63
N GLN A 319 16.64 0.43 -10.89
CA GLN A 319 15.76 0.78 -12.01
C GLN A 319 14.69 -0.29 -12.25
N LEU A 320 15.06 -1.58 -12.22
CA LEU A 320 14.08 -2.66 -12.33
C LEU A 320 13.08 -2.67 -11.16
N ARG A 321 13.53 -2.40 -9.93
CA ARG A 321 12.68 -2.28 -8.74
C ARG A 321 11.66 -1.15 -8.90
N LEU A 322 12.10 0.03 -9.36
CA LEU A 322 11.19 1.16 -9.62
C LEU A 322 10.16 0.81 -10.70
N ALA A 323 10.59 0.19 -11.81
CA ALA A 323 9.66 -0.26 -12.86
C ALA A 323 8.64 -1.29 -12.35
N LEU A 324 9.06 -2.24 -11.50
CA LEU A 324 8.15 -3.21 -10.88
C LEU A 324 7.16 -2.56 -9.92
N LEU A 325 7.57 -1.52 -9.18
CA LEU A 325 6.68 -0.74 -8.32
C LEU A 325 5.66 0.04 -9.15
N GLU A 326 6.06 0.61 -10.28
CA GLU A 326 5.14 1.30 -11.21
C GLU A 326 4.11 0.33 -11.81
N ILE A 327 4.55 -0.81 -12.33
CA ILE A 327 3.65 -1.86 -12.85
C ILE A 327 2.71 -2.35 -11.75
N GLY A 328 3.26 -2.57 -10.56
CA GLY A 328 2.50 -2.96 -9.38
C GLY A 328 1.42 -1.94 -8.99
N PHE A 329 1.77 -0.66 -8.99
CA PHE A 329 0.84 0.43 -8.71
C PHE A 329 -0.26 0.53 -9.78
N LEU A 330 0.09 0.40 -11.06
CA LEU A 330 -0.87 0.37 -12.16
C LEU A 330 -1.82 -0.83 -12.06
N ALA A 331 -1.30 -2.02 -11.77
CA ALA A 331 -2.09 -3.23 -11.58
C ALA A 331 -3.06 -3.08 -10.39
N MET A 332 -2.59 -2.52 -9.28
CA MET A 332 -3.42 -2.29 -8.09
C MET A 332 -4.50 -1.22 -8.34
N SER A 333 -4.17 -0.17 -9.09
CA SER A 333 -5.12 0.86 -9.52
C SER A 333 -6.18 0.30 -10.47
N ALA A 334 -5.77 -0.55 -11.43
CA ALA A 334 -6.68 -1.25 -12.31
C ALA A 334 -7.59 -2.22 -11.54
N LEU A 335 -7.06 -2.95 -10.57
CA LEU A 335 -7.84 -3.83 -9.68
C LEU A 335 -8.85 -3.03 -8.85
N ALA A 336 -8.45 -1.88 -8.30
CA ALA A 336 -9.36 -0.98 -7.58
C ALA A 336 -10.49 -0.50 -8.48
N LEU A 337 -10.17 -0.09 -9.71
CA LEU A 337 -11.13 0.41 -10.69
C LEU A 337 -12.10 -0.69 -11.14
N LEU A 338 -11.60 -1.88 -11.50
CA LEU A 338 -12.42 -3.03 -11.88
C LEU A 338 -13.28 -3.53 -10.72
N GLY A 339 -12.72 -3.57 -9.51
CA GLY A 339 -13.43 -3.90 -8.29
C GLY A 339 -14.57 -2.91 -8.03
N TRP A 340 -14.31 -1.61 -8.18
CA TRP A 340 -15.31 -0.56 -8.02
C TRP A 340 -16.41 -0.62 -9.11
N LEU A 341 -16.04 -0.83 -10.38
CA LEU A 341 -16.97 -1.01 -11.51
C LEU A 341 -17.83 -2.28 -11.36
N GLY A 342 -17.23 -3.40 -10.98
CA GLY A 342 -17.94 -4.67 -10.77
C GLY A 342 -18.91 -4.59 -9.61
N THR A 343 -18.42 -4.08 -8.47
CA THR A 343 -19.23 -3.93 -7.25
C THR A 343 -20.38 -2.96 -7.44
N SER A 344 -20.20 -1.88 -8.20
CA SER A 344 -21.26 -0.92 -8.52
C SER A 344 -22.33 -1.50 -9.45
N ARG A 345 -21.97 -2.38 -10.39
CA ARG A 345 -22.94 -3.10 -11.23
C ARG A 345 -23.69 -4.18 -10.46
N LEU A 346 -23.00 -4.97 -9.64
CA LEU A 346 -23.59 -6.10 -8.92
C LEU A 346 -24.47 -5.69 -7.73
N LEU A 347 -24.11 -4.64 -6.99
CA LEU A 347 -24.85 -4.22 -5.79
C LEU A 347 -25.93 -3.17 -6.05
N ARG A 348 -26.02 -2.60 -7.26
CA ARG A 348 -27.09 -1.64 -7.58
C ARG A 348 -28.48 -2.28 -7.55
N PRO A 349 -28.73 -3.48 -8.12
CA PRO A 349 -30.02 -4.15 -8.01
C PRO A 349 -30.45 -4.42 -6.56
N PHE A 350 -29.50 -4.73 -5.66
CA PHE A 350 -29.79 -4.87 -4.23
C PHE A 350 -30.30 -3.58 -3.60
N THR A 351 -29.71 -2.43 -3.94
CA THR A 351 -30.18 -1.14 -3.45
C THR A 351 -31.58 -0.82 -3.96
N VAL A 352 -31.85 -1.08 -5.24
CA VAL A 352 -33.19 -0.90 -5.83
C VAL A 352 -34.24 -1.79 -5.15
N LEU A 353 -33.89 -3.06 -4.89
CA LEU A 353 -34.77 -3.99 -4.20
C LEU A 353 -35.02 -3.57 -2.75
N TYR A 354 -33.99 -3.13 -2.02
CA TYR A 354 -34.12 -2.59 -0.66
C TYR A 354 -35.02 -1.35 -0.60
N GLU A 355 -34.80 -0.37 -1.48
CA GLU A 355 -35.63 0.84 -1.55
C GLU A 355 -37.08 0.50 -1.96
N GLY A 356 -37.27 -0.45 -2.87
CA GLY A 356 -38.59 -0.94 -3.26
C GLY A 356 -39.34 -1.57 -2.10
N VAL A 357 -38.70 -2.45 -1.33
CA VAL A 357 -39.31 -3.05 -0.12
C VAL A 357 -39.71 -1.96 0.89
N GLN A 358 -38.86 -0.97 1.13
CA GLN A 358 -39.14 0.15 2.04
C GLN A 358 -40.33 1.00 1.56
N ARG A 359 -40.43 1.26 0.25
CA ARG A 359 -41.58 1.98 -0.33
C ARG A 359 -42.87 1.18 -0.17
N PHE A 360 -42.84 -0.12 -0.44
CA PHE A 360 -43.99 -1.00 -0.26
C PHE A 360 -44.47 -1.03 1.19
N SER A 361 -43.55 -1.06 2.15
CA SER A 361 -43.90 -1.04 3.58
C SER A 361 -44.66 0.22 4.01
N ASN A 362 -44.52 1.33 3.27
CA ASN A 362 -45.18 2.60 3.60
C ASN A 362 -46.48 2.79 2.82
N ASP A 363 -46.46 2.56 1.51
CA ASP A 363 -47.56 2.92 0.58
C ASP A 363 -48.44 1.72 0.20
N HIS A 364 -48.04 0.48 0.53
CA HIS A 364 -48.77 -0.76 0.26
C HIS A 364 -49.15 -0.99 -1.21
N SER A 365 -48.57 -0.22 -2.13
CA SER A 365 -48.84 -0.23 -3.57
C SER A 365 -47.99 -1.28 -4.28
N ALA A 366 -48.53 -1.92 -5.33
CA ALA A 366 -47.82 -2.97 -6.05
C ALA A 366 -46.48 -2.45 -6.62
N LEU A 367 -45.38 -3.15 -6.34
CA LEU A 367 -44.05 -2.73 -6.75
C LEU A 367 -43.78 -3.05 -8.22
N GLN A 368 -43.06 -2.15 -8.88
CA GLN A 368 -42.43 -2.38 -10.18
C GLN A 368 -40.96 -1.99 -10.05
N LEU A 369 -40.10 -2.99 -9.87
CA LEU A 369 -38.65 -2.81 -9.67
C LEU A 369 -37.91 -2.70 -11.01
N GLY A 370 -38.45 -3.28 -12.08
CA GLY A 370 -37.90 -3.15 -13.43
C GLY A 370 -36.53 -3.83 -13.61
N ILE A 371 -36.14 -4.71 -12.70
CA ILE A 371 -34.88 -5.45 -12.72
C ILE A 371 -35.02 -6.61 -13.71
N LYS A 372 -34.55 -6.42 -14.95
CA LYS A 372 -34.49 -7.49 -15.96
C LYS A 372 -33.09 -8.09 -16.00
N HIS A 373 -32.86 -9.15 -15.22
CA HIS A 373 -31.62 -9.94 -15.23
C HIS A 373 -31.98 -11.42 -15.25
N ASP A 374 -31.30 -12.23 -16.06
CA ASP A 374 -31.50 -13.68 -16.13
C ASP A 374 -30.70 -14.44 -15.05
N ASN A 375 -30.63 -13.87 -13.84
CA ASN A 375 -29.92 -14.45 -12.70
C ASN A 375 -30.81 -14.49 -11.46
N GLU A 376 -30.26 -14.98 -10.35
CA GLU A 376 -30.97 -15.14 -9.07
C GLU A 376 -31.60 -13.82 -8.58
N LEU A 377 -30.98 -12.68 -8.88
CA LEU A 377 -31.50 -11.36 -8.51
C LEU A 377 -32.73 -10.97 -9.31
N GLY A 378 -32.78 -11.30 -10.61
CA GLY A 378 -33.98 -11.07 -11.41
C GLY A 378 -35.14 -11.96 -10.99
N HIS A 379 -34.87 -13.24 -10.68
CA HIS A 379 -35.88 -14.14 -10.14
C HIS A 379 -36.43 -13.66 -8.79
N LEU A 380 -35.55 -13.19 -7.88
CA LEU A 380 -35.97 -12.64 -6.60
C LEU A 380 -36.79 -11.36 -6.75
N ALA A 381 -36.39 -10.46 -7.65
CA ALA A 381 -37.13 -9.24 -7.94
C ALA A 381 -38.55 -9.55 -8.45
N ALA A 382 -38.67 -10.48 -9.41
CA ALA A 382 -39.95 -10.91 -9.96
C ALA A 382 -40.85 -11.56 -8.89
N ALA A 383 -40.28 -12.42 -8.02
CA ALA A 383 -41.01 -13.01 -6.91
C ALA A 383 -41.53 -11.95 -5.92
N PHE A 384 -40.73 -10.91 -5.66
CA PHE A 384 -41.11 -9.81 -4.77
C PHE A 384 -42.18 -8.91 -5.40
N GLU A 385 -42.09 -8.60 -6.69
CA GLU A 385 -43.14 -7.91 -7.45
C GLU A 385 -44.46 -8.69 -7.36
N GLN A 386 -44.44 -10.00 -7.60
CA GLN A 386 -45.64 -10.84 -7.51
C GLN A 386 -46.24 -10.86 -6.10
N MET A 387 -45.41 -10.96 -5.06
CA MET A 387 -45.85 -10.89 -3.67
C MET A 387 -46.51 -9.55 -3.36
N SER A 388 -45.85 -8.43 -3.72
CA SER A 388 -46.37 -7.08 -3.49
C SER A 388 -47.71 -6.86 -4.19
N ALA A 389 -47.87 -7.37 -5.41
CA ALA A 389 -49.11 -7.27 -6.16
C ALA A 389 -50.26 -8.04 -5.48
N ARG A 390 -50.00 -9.25 -4.97
CA ARG A 390 -51.00 -10.04 -4.23
C ARG A 390 -51.42 -9.39 -2.91
N ILE A 391 -50.46 -8.79 -2.20
CA ILE A 391 -50.76 -8.11 -0.94
C ILE A 391 -51.54 -6.82 -1.22
N ALA A 392 -51.12 -6.00 -2.18
CA ALA A 392 -51.85 -4.79 -2.59
C ALA A 392 -53.29 -5.11 -3.02
N SER A 393 -53.49 -6.19 -3.81
CA SER A 393 -54.84 -6.62 -4.19
C SER A 393 -55.68 -7.13 -3.01
N SER A 394 -55.04 -7.71 -1.99
CA SER A 394 -55.73 -8.18 -0.79
C SER A 394 -56.15 -7.00 0.09
N TYR A 395 -55.31 -5.95 0.20
CA TYR A 395 -55.66 -4.70 0.88
C TYR A 395 -56.85 -4.01 0.23
N THR A 396 -56.84 -3.87 -1.10
CA THR A 396 -57.99 -3.24 -1.81
C THR A 396 -59.26 -4.06 -1.65
N HIS A 397 -59.17 -5.39 -1.72
CA HIS A 397 -60.32 -6.25 -1.46
C HIS A 397 -60.86 -6.10 -0.03
N LEU A 398 -59.99 -6.08 0.98
CA LEU A 398 -60.37 -5.85 2.38
C LEU A 398 -61.01 -4.47 2.59
N GLU A 399 -60.46 -3.41 2.00
CA GLU A 399 -61.05 -2.07 2.09
C GLU A 399 -62.46 -2.04 1.49
N HIS A 400 -62.66 -2.69 0.35
CA HIS A 400 -63.99 -2.84 -0.24
C HIS A 400 -64.94 -3.63 0.67
N GLU A 401 -64.48 -4.73 1.26
CA GLU A 401 -65.29 -5.55 2.17
C GLU A 401 -65.65 -4.81 3.46
N VAL A 402 -64.69 -4.11 4.08
CA VAL A 402 -64.91 -3.28 5.27
C VAL A 402 -65.86 -2.12 4.97
N SER A 403 -65.69 -1.46 3.82
CA SER A 403 -66.59 -0.38 3.38
C SER A 403 -68.02 -0.89 3.18
N ALA A 404 -68.19 -2.03 2.52
CA ALA A 404 -69.49 -2.68 2.34
C ALA A 404 -70.13 -3.08 3.68
N ARG A 405 -69.36 -3.69 4.59
CA ARG A 405 -69.82 -4.06 5.94
C ARG A 405 -70.24 -2.85 6.75
N THR A 406 -69.48 -1.75 6.65
CA THR A 406 -69.76 -0.49 7.34
C THR A 406 -71.03 0.17 6.80
N ALA A 407 -71.26 0.11 5.50
CA ALA A 407 -72.50 0.58 4.88
C ALA A 407 -73.72 -0.25 5.34
N ASP A 408 -73.60 -1.57 5.38
CA ASP A 408 -74.64 -2.49 5.83
C ASP A 408 -74.99 -2.29 7.32
N LEU A 409 -73.97 -2.13 8.17
CA LEU A 409 -74.13 -1.78 9.58
C LEU A 409 -74.87 -0.44 9.77
N ARG A 410 -74.52 0.59 8.99
CA ARG A 410 -75.23 1.87 9.03
C ARG A 410 -76.70 1.73 8.65
N GLN A 411 -77.01 0.89 7.66
CA GLN A 411 -78.39 0.60 7.28
C GLN A 411 -79.15 -0.14 8.40
N SER A 412 -78.53 -1.14 9.02
CA SER A 412 -79.15 -1.87 10.14
C SER A 412 -79.40 -1.00 11.37
N LEU A 413 -78.51 -0.04 11.67
CA LEU A 413 -78.73 0.95 12.71
C LEU A 413 -79.91 1.88 12.40
N ALA A 414 -79.99 2.39 11.16
CA ALA A 414 -81.12 3.23 10.74
C ALA A 414 -82.48 2.51 10.81
N GLU A 415 -82.51 1.20 10.53
CA GLU A 415 -83.72 0.39 10.66
C GLU A 415 -84.12 0.19 12.13
N ARG A 416 -83.15 -0.03 13.02
CA ARG A 416 -83.40 -0.09 14.47
C ARG A 416 -83.94 1.22 15.03
N ASP A 417 -83.42 2.36 14.58
CA ASP A 417 -83.91 3.67 15.00
C ASP A 417 -85.37 3.91 14.59
N ARG A 418 -85.78 3.43 13.39
CA ARG A 418 -87.19 3.46 12.96
C ARG A 418 -88.08 2.62 13.87
N GLN A 419 -87.69 1.37 14.14
CA GLN A 419 -88.46 0.48 15.02
C GLN A 419 -88.63 1.06 16.44
N ALA A 420 -87.59 1.71 16.97
CA ALA A 420 -87.66 2.38 18.27
C ALA A 420 -88.66 3.55 18.26
N SER A 421 -88.74 4.30 17.16
CA SER A 421 -89.70 5.40 16.99
C SER A 421 -91.15 4.90 16.92
N GLU A 422 -91.43 3.84 16.17
CA GLU A 422 -92.77 3.24 16.07
C GLU A 422 -93.28 2.71 17.42
N LEU A 423 -92.39 2.09 18.21
CA LEU A 423 -92.73 1.62 19.56
C LEU A 423 -93.08 2.77 20.51
N ALA A 424 -92.38 3.90 20.39
CA ALA A 424 -92.65 5.08 21.20
C ALA A 424 -94.03 5.68 20.91
N GLU A 425 -94.47 5.68 19.65
CA GLU A 425 -95.81 6.14 19.26
C GLU A 425 -96.92 5.22 19.78
N ALA A 426 -96.76 3.89 19.66
CA ALA A 426 -97.75 2.93 20.16
C ALA A 426 -97.98 3.04 21.69
N LEU A 427 -96.91 3.32 22.46
CA LEU A 427 -97.00 3.52 23.90
C LEU A 427 -97.76 4.80 24.29
N ALA A 428 -97.73 5.83 23.44
CA ALA A 428 -98.49 7.06 23.67
C ALA A 428 -100.01 6.83 23.51
N GLU A 429 -100.41 6.00 22.55
CA GLU A 429 -101.83 5.68 22.29
C GLU A 429 -102.48 4.88 23.42
N VAL A 430 -101.73 3.98 24.07
CA VAL A 430 -102.22 3.18 25.22
C VAL A 430 -102.55 4.07 26.42
N ARG A 431 -101.70 5.07 26.72
CA ARG A 431 -101.93 5.99 27.84
C ARG A 431 -103.19 6.84 27.68
N GLN A 432 -103.56 7.17 26.44
CA GLN A 432 -104.75 7.98 26.17
C GLN A 432 -106.06 7.21 26.47
N LYS A 433 -106.07 5.88 26.31
CA LYS A 433 -107.25 5.04 26.59
C LYS A 433 -107.50 4.80 28.09
N GLU A 434 -106.49 4.91 28.94
CA GLU A 434 -106.66 4.68 30.39
C GLU A 434 -107.31 5.87 31.15
N GLN A 435 -107.26 7.09 30.59
CA GLN A 435 -107.79 8.29 31.26
C GLN A 435 -109.32 8.49 31.14
N GLU A 436 -110.03 7.71 30.33
CA GLU A 436 -111.47 7.91 30.03
C GLU A 436 -112.43 7.16 30.99
N VAL A 437 -111.92 6.30 31.89
CA VAL A 437 -112.73 5.31 32.65
C VAL A 437 -113.01 5.70 34.12
N LEU A 438 -112.44 6.81 34.65
CA LEU A 438 -112.38 7.02 36.11
C LEU A 438 -113.34 8.05 36.74
N ASP A 439 -114.33 8.63 36.03
CA ASP A 439 -115.02 9.86 36.49
C ASP A 439 -116.56 9.80 36.76
N LEU A 440 -117.12 8.71 37.33
CA LEU A 440 -118.54 8.70 37.79
C LEU A 440 -118.83 7.70 38.92
N SER A 441 -119.37 8.16 40.08
CA SER A 441 -120.48 7.55 40.88
C SER A 441 -120.46 7.92 42.40
N VAL A 442 -121.56 8.51 42.94
CA VAL A 442 -122.37 8.08 44.13
C VAL A 442 -123.69 8.92 44.19
N PRO A 443 -124.92 8.34 44.20
CA PRO A 443 -126.18 9.07 44.40
C PRO A 443 -126.90 8.77 45.75
N ILE A 444 -127.60 9.77 46.33
CA ILE A 444 -128.52 9.66 47.51
C ILE A 444 -129.97 9.45 47.03
N VAL A 445 -130.71 8.47 47.57
CA VAL A 445 -132.07 8.09 47.10
C VAL A 445 -133.15 8.35 48.19
N PRO A 446 -134.15 9.22 47.95
CA PRO A 446 -135.26 9.47 48.90
C PRO A 446 -136.30 8.35 48.87
N LEU A 447 -136.85 7.94 50.04
CA LEU A 447 -137.82 6.82 50.13
C LEU A 447 -139.26 7.26 50.46
N LEU A 448 -139.49 8.32 51.25
CA LEU A 448 -140.80 8.94 51.58
C LEU A 448 -140.62 10.43 51.92
N ASP A 449 -141.67 11.26 51.89
CA ASP A 449 -141.60 12.74 51.97
C ASP A 449 -140.82 13.27 53.18
N ASP A 450 -140.83 12.55 54.31
CA ASP A 450 -140.16 12.96 55.55
C ASP A 450 -139.01 12.01 55.96
N THR A 451 -138.56 11.10 55.08
CA THR A 451 -137.54 10.07 55.40
C THR A 451 -136.52 9.82 54.27
N LEU A 452 -135.23 10.00 54.56
CA LEU A 452 -134.10 9.78 53.63
C LEU A 452 -133.40 8.45 53.89
N VAL A 453 -133.07 7.67 52.84
CA VAL A 453 -132.25 6.46 52.96
C VAL A 453 -130.93 6.68 52.23
N VAL A 454 -129.81 6.45 52.92
CA VAL A 454 -128.48 6.67 52.34
C VAL A 454 -127.62 5.42 52.51
N PRO A 455 -127.46 4.61 51.45
CA PRO A 455 -126.59 3.44 51.50
C PRO A 455 -125.13 3.86 51.31
N ILE A 456 -124.26 3.43 52.24
CA ILE A 456 -122.80 3.59 52.11
C ILE A 456 -122.21 2.22 51.71
N ILE A 457 -121.72 2.14 50.48
CA ILE A 457 -121.19 0.89 49.90
C ILE A 457 -119.70 1.06 49.56
N GLY A 458 -118.87 0.11 50.02
CA GLY A 458 -117.46 0.02 49.67
C GLY A 458 -116.51 0.56 50.74
N VAL A 459 -115.28 0.88 50.33
CA VAL A 459 -114.24 1.42 51.24
C VAL A 459 -114.39 2.93 51.33
N LEU A 460 -114.86 3.43 52.47
CA LEU A 460 -115.01 4.87 52.72
C LEU A 460 -113.67 5.44 53.19
N SER A 461 -113.07 6.37 52.44
CA SER A 461 -111.86 7.09 52.87
C SER A 461 -112.23 8.37 53.63
N THR A 462 -111.32 8.90 54.45
CA THR A 462 -111.57 10.12 55.26
C THR A 462 -111.99 11.32 54.40
N GLU A 463 -111.36 11.53 53.23
CA GLU A 463 -111.73 12.61 52.30
C GLU A 463 -113.15 12.42 51.73
N ARG A 464 -113.51 11.18 51.38
CA ARG A 464 -114.85 10.85 50.87
C ARG A 464 -115.93 10.97 51.96
N ALA A 465 -115.63 10.63 53.22
CA ALA A 465 -116.55 10.76 54.34
C ALA A 465 -116.94 12.22 54.64
N ILE A 466 -116.00 13.16 54.50
CA ILE A 466 -116.27 14.60 54.69
C ILE A 466 -117.19 15.13 53.58
N SER A 467 -116.90 14.79 52.32
CA SER A 467 -117.74 15.18 51.17
C SER A 467 -119.16 14.57 51.29
N PHE A 468 -119.25 13.34 51.78
CA PHE A 468 -120.51 12.68 52.06
C PHE A 468 -121.32 13.41 53.14
N LEU A 469 -120.71 13.78 54.28
CA LEU A 469 -121.38 14.47 55.39
C LEU A 469 -121.98 15.82 54.94
N GLN A 470 -121.25 16.59 54.12
CA GLN A 470 -121.76 17.83 53.55
C GLN A 470 -122.97 17.59 52.66
N THR A 471 -122.91 16.56 51.81
CA THR A 471 -124.01 16.21 50.91
C THR A 471 -125.24 15.73 51.68
N LEU A 472 -125.04 14.99 52.78
CA LEU A 472 -126.10 14.50 53.65
C LEU A 472 -126.82 15.64 54.38
N LEU A 473 -126.09 16.54 55.04
CA LEU A 473 -126.70 17.66 55.77
C LEU A 473 -127.45 18.61 54.83
N ALA A 474 -126.89 18.89 53.65
CA ALA A 474 -127.57 19.65 52.61
C ALA A 474 -128.88 18.98 52.15
N ALA A 475 -128.89 17.64 52.04
CA ALA A 475 -130.08 16.89 51.68
C ALA A 475 -131.16 16.90 52.78
N VAL A 476 -130.77 16.84 54.05
CA VAL A 476 -131.70 16.89 55.21
C VAL A 476 -132.36 18.27 55.32
N GLU A 477 -131.57 19.34 55.23
CA GLU A 477 -132.08 20.71 55.29
C GLU A 477 -133.01 21.03 54.13
N ALA A 478 -132.58 20.73 52.90
CA ALA A 478 -133.35 21.03 51.69
C ALA A 478 -134.70 20.32 51.65
N ARG A 479 -134.84 19.19 52.36
CA ARG A 479 -136.05 18.35 52.32
C ARG A 479 -136.83 18.32 53.64
N GLN A 480 -136.37 19.03 54.68
CA GLN A 480 -137.02 19.04 56.01
C GLN A 480 -137.24 17.60 56.56
N ALA A 481 -136.33 16.67 56.26
CA ALA A 481 -136.50 15.26 56.61
C ALA A 481 -136.51 15.09 58.13
N ARG A 482 -137.50 14.36 58.68
CA ARG A 482 -137.57 14.08 60.12
C ARG A 482 -136.80 12.83 60.51
N VAL A 483 -136.58 11.91 59.58
CA VAL A 483 -135.85 10.66 59.83
C VAL A 483 -134.84 10.42 58.71
N VAL A 484 -133.62 10.03 59.07
CA VAL A 484 -132.58 9.65 58.12
C VAL A 484 -132.13 8.23 58.46
N ILE A 485 -132.23 7.32 57.51
CA ILE A 485 -131.81 5.93 57.63
C ILE A 485 -130.48 5.79 56.88
N MET A 486 -129.39 5.60 57.62
CA MET A 486 -128.07 5.39 57.05
C MET A 486 -127.77 3.91 57.05
N ASP A 487 -127.73 3.29 55.86
CA ASP A 487 -127.42 1.88 55.70
C ASP A 487 -125.91 1.69 55.52
N ILE A 488 -125.23 1.16 56.54
CA ILE A 488 -123.78 0.92 56.58
C ILE A 488 -123.41 -0.54 56.30
N THR A 489 -124.38 -1.39 55.92
CA THR A 489 -124.18 -2.84 55.70
C THR A 489 -123.08 -3.15 54.67
N GLY A 490 -122.79 -2.21 53.75
CA GLY A 490 -121.80 -2.35 52.69
C GLY A 490 -120.36 -1.89 53.02
N LEU A 491 -120.07 -1.49 54.27
CA LEU A 491 -118.76 -0.98 54.68
C LEU A 491 -117.83 -2.12 55.15
N ALA A 492 -116.76 -2.35 54.38
CA ALA A 492 -115.85 -3.47 54.62
C ALA A 492 -114.89 -3.27 55.82
N LEU A 493 -114.53 -2.02 56.16
CA LEU A 493 -113.71 -1.66 57.33
C LEU A 493 -114.06 -0.24 57.80
N ILE A 494 -114.35 -0.07 59.09
CA ILE A 494 -114.56 1.23 59.74
C ILE A 494 -113.36 1.48 60.67
N ASP A 495 -112.56 2.51 60.36
CA ASP A 495 -111.47 2.96 61.22
C ASP A 495 -111.95 4.00 62.24
N GLU A 496 -111.12 4.30 63.24
CA GLU A 496 -111.46 5.20 64.35
C GLU A 496 -111.83 6.61 63.86
N ARG A 497 -111.24 7.08 62.75
CA ARG A 497 -111.53 8.39 62.14
C ARG A 497 -112.88 8.41 61.42
N ILE A 498 -113.21 7.36 60.70
CA ILE A 498 -114.49 7.22 59.99
C ILE A 498 -115.63 7.10 61.02
N ALA A 499 -115.41 6.35 62.11
CA ALA A 499 -116.39 6.24 63.20
C ALA A 499 -116.72 7.61 63.81
N ASP A 500 -115.71 8.43 64.11
CA ASP A 500 -115.90 9.80 64.61
C ASP A 500 -116.68 10.69 63.63
N LEU A 501 -116.41 10.58 62.33
CA LEU A 501 -117.12 11.35 61.30
C LEU A 501 -118.58 10.94 61.15
N LEU A 502 -118.90 9.64 61.28
CA LEU A 502 -120.28 9.16 61.26
C LEU A 502 -121.05 9.59 62.52
N LEU A 503 -120.40 9.60 63.69
CA LEU A 503 -120.99 10.13 64.93
C LEU A 503 -121.22 11.65 64.87
N GLN A 504 -120.32 12.39 64.21
CA GLN A 504 -120.53 13.81 63.91
C GLN A 504 -121.73 14.01 62.98
N ALA A 505 -121.89 13.16 61.95
CA ALA A 505 -123.07 13.18 61.07
C ALA A 505 -124.36 13.00 61.88
N ALA A 506 -124.39 12.01 62.78
CA ALA A 506 -125.54 11.74 63.65
C ALA A 506 -125.91 12.95 64.52
N SER A 507 -124.90 13.60 65.11
CA SER A 507 -125.10 14.77 65.97
C SER A 507 -125.59 15.99 65.17
N ALA A 508 -125.02 16.21 63.99
CA ALA A 508 -125.39 17.32 63.11
C ALA A 508 -126.80 17.16 62.53
N VAL A 509 -127.19 15.94 62.12
CA VAL A 509 -128.56 15.63 61.67
C VAL A 509 -129.57 15.87 62.80
N ARG A 510 -129.22 15.51 64.05
CA ARG A 510 -130.06 15.77 65.23
C ARG A 510 -130.24 17.25 65.55
N LEU A 511 -129.21 18.06 65.32
CA LEU A 511 -129.29 19.52 65.46
C LEU A 511 -130.19 20.16 64.40
N LEU A 512 -130.29 19.56 63.20
CA LEU A 512 -131.23 19.97 62.15
C LEU A 512 -132.68 19.50 62.40
N GLY A 513 -132.95 18.86 63.54
CA GLY A 513 -134.29 18.43 63.94
C GLY A 513 -134.71 17.04 63.41
N ALA A 514 -133.77 16.29 62.83
CA ALA A 514 -134.00 14.97 62.24
C ALA A 514 -133.41 13.84 63.10
N GLU A 515 -134.04 12.69 63.15
CA GLU A 515 -133.53 11.50 63.84
C GLU A 515 -132.71 10.64 62.87
N LEU A 516 -131.40 10.47 63.12
CA LEU A 516 -130.56 9.55 62.35
C LEU A 516 -130.62 8.14 62.94
N ILE A 517 -131.05 7.18 62.14
CA ILE A 517 -131.05 5.75 62.44
C ILE A 517 -129.96 5.11 61.57
N MET A 518 -128.90 4.61 62.20
CA MET A 518 -127.92 3.77 61.50
C MET A 518 -128.43 2.33 61.47
N VAL A 519 -128.47 1.77 60.27
CA VAL A 519 -128.84 0.38 59.99
C VAL A 519 -127.62 -0.24 59.34
N GLY A 520 -127.18 -1.40 59.78
CA GLY A 520 -125.89 -1.94 59.35
C GLY A 520 -125.71 -3.37 59.75
#